data_AF-G0QHE4-F1
#
_entry.id   AF-G0QHE4-F1
#
_cell.length_a   1.000
_cell.length_b   1.000
_cell.length_c   1.000
_cell.angle_alpha   90.00
_cell.angle_beta   90.00
_cell.angle_gamma   90.00
#
_symmetry.space_group_name_H-M   'P 1'
#
loop_
_entity.id
_entity.type
_entity.pdbx_description
1 polymer ?
#
loop_
_entity_poly.entity_id
_entity_poly.type
_entity_poly.pdbx_seq_one_letter_code
_entity_poly.pdbx_strand_id
1 'polypeptide(L)'
;KENQNYVFYRDSSDNNFIKKVRVGESPETILNGIQSKSVLGTADFNQDGDRDIVFLGTSQEIKWLDGGTVQSTGFSSFGSNNNFGVGHPTDFNGDGEIRVPYVTGSNNLALIDYQNKKFKLNQNYGQASKTSVAGAKWRDIDDKVIFHLDSSTRSLKFMKLDGTDKFVDDINFSRVSATTATGLSEGIQSGLNHTERNVSEGFHTLNVFASNNGNFSSESEIFGVDLSAPEFRSFGDNVSDRFFRPDVANISAQVRDNISGVDQVILATNETGSLSNKSIYRSPNLFNGVTGIFTQSSFIWRNTSFVGNLKYNLWAEDLAGNYRRTSFNSLTVDDIDLKP
;
A
#
# COMPACT_ATOMS: atom_id res chain seq x y z
N LYS A 1 -16.42 9.14 -31.83
CA LYS A 1 -17.45 9.89 -31.08
C LYS A 1 -16.71 10.65 -29.99
N GLU A 2 -16.78 11.98 -29.96
CA GLU A 2 -16.12 12.75 -28.91
C GLU A 2 -16.61 12.30 -27.53
N ASN A 3 -15.68 12.02 -26.62
CA ASN A 3 -15.96 11.74 -25.21
C ASN A 3 -16.47 13.02 -24.55
N GLN A 4 -17.77 13.25 -24.67
CA GLN A 4 -18.41 14.44 -24.13
C GLN A 4 -18.88 14.12 -22.72
N ASN A 5 -18.21 14.69 -21.71
CA ASN A 5 -18.55 14.49 -20.30
C ASN A 5 -19.76 15.34 -19.92
N TYR A 6 -20.88 14.68 -19.64
CA TYR A 6 -22.09 15.31 -19.11
C TYR A 6 -22.21 15.10 -17.62
N VAL A 7 -22.78 16.09 -16.93
CA VAL A 7 -23.33 15.92 -15.58
C VAL A 7 -24.83 15.72 -15.69
N PHE A 8 -25.32 14.68 -15.04
CA PHE A 8 -26.74 14.38 -14.93
C PHE A 8 -27.22 14.69 -13.52
N TYR A 9 -28.33 15.42 -13.41
CA TYR A 9 -28.89 15.77 -12.10
C TYR A 9 -30.41 15.93 -12.17
N ARG A 10 -31.06 15.83 -11.00
CA ARG A 10 -32.48 16.14 -10.85
C ARG A 10 -32.64 17.62 -10.58
N ASP A 11 -33.46 18.30 -11.37
CA ASP A 11 -33.79 19.71 -11.15
C ASP A 11 -35.10 19.86 -10.37
N SER A 12 -35.00 20.20 -9.10
CA SER A 12 -36.18 20.42 -8.25
C SER A 12 -36.99 21.65 -8.60
N SER A 13 -36.43 22.59 -9.37
CA SER A 13 -37.11 23.81 -9.83
C SER A 13 -37.92 23.59 -11.11
N ASP A 14 -37.61 22.54 -11.88
CA ASP A 14 -38.32 22.17 -13.10
C ASP A 14 -38.90 20.76 -13.00
N ASN A 15 -40.00 20.64 -12.27
CA ASN A 15 -40.83 19.42 -12.17
C ASN A 15 -40.08 18.14 -11.75
N ASN A 16 -38.90 18.26 -11.14
CA ASN A 16 -38.01 17.14 -10.80
C ASN A 16 -37.52 16.36 -12.01
N PHE A 17 -37.39 17.03 -13.17
CA PHE A 17 -36.87 16.42 -14.37
C PHE A 17 -35.37 16.14 -14.26
N ILE A 18 -34.94 15.06 -14.92
CA ILE A 18 -33.52 14.80 -15.14
C ILE A 18 -33.01 15.78 -16.20
N LYS A 19 -31.96 16.51 -15.83
CA LYS A 19 -31.21 17.42 -16.68
C LYS A 19 -29.86 16.80 -17.03
N LYS A 20 -29.34 17.17 -18.20
CA LYS A 20 -27.94 16.98 -18.57
C LYS A 20 -27.31 18.35 -18.82
N VAL A 21 -26.06 18.53 -18.45
CA VAL A 21 -25.33 19.78 -18.68
C VAL A 21 -23.86 19.47 -18.94
N ARG A 22 -23.23 20.28 -19.78
CA ARG A 22 -21.77 20.30 -19.93
C ARG A 22 -21.19 21.55 -19.30
N VAL A 23 -19.90 21.51 -19.01
CA VAL A 23 -19.18 22.68 -18.51
C VAL A 23 -19.30 23.81 -19.53
N GLY A 24 -19.85 24.95 -19.08
CA GLY A 24 -20.03 26.15 -19.92
C GLY A 24 -21.31 26.17 -20.77
N GLU A 25 -22.14 25.13 -20.72
CA GLU A 25 -23.42 25.08 -21.43
C GLU A 25 -24.62 25.28 -20.48
N SER A 26 -25.78 25.59 -21.05
CA SER A 26 -27.04 25.63 -20.30
C SER A 26 -27.61 24.22 -20.10
N PRO A 27 -28.26 23.91 -18.98
CA PRO A 27 -28.87 22.60 -18.76
C PRO A 27 -30.00 22.28 -19.75
N GLU A 28 -30.00 21.05 -20.25
CA GLU A 28 -31.04 20.52 -21.13
C GLU A 28 -31.89 19.46 -20.42
N THR A 29 -33.20 19.47 -20.64
CA THR A 29 -34.09 18.38 -20.22
C THR A 29 -33.85 17.15 -21.08
N ILE A 30 -33.76 15.98 -20.46
CA ILE A 30 -33.62 14.72 -21.20
C ILE A 30 -34.98 14.26 -21.74
N LEU A 31 -34.97 13.80 -23.00
CA LEU A 31 -36.16 13.47 -23.80
C LEU A 31 -37.15 14.64 -23.81
N ASN A 32 -38.24 14.54 -23.05
CA ASN A 32 -39.24 15.58 -22.84
C ASN A 32 -39.67 15.67 -21.37
N GLY A 33 -38.80 15.28 -20.44
CA GLY A 33 -39.04 15.34 -19.00
C GLY A 33 -39.25 13.96 -18.36
N ILE A 34 -38.15 13.35 -17.91
CA ILE A 34 -38.21 12.18 -17.03
C ILE A 34 -38.21 12.67 -15.59
N GLN A 35 -39.31 12.46 -14.87
CA GLN A 35 -39.38 12.79 -13.45
C GLN A 35 -38.60 11.75 -12.62
N SER A 36 -37.81 12.24 -11.68
CA SER A 36 -37.04 11.38 -10.78
C SER A 36 -37.09 11.90 -9.33
N LYS A 37 -36.82 11.01 -8.38
CA LYS A 37 -36.51 11.38 -6.99
C LYS A 37 -35.02 11.64 -6.81
N SER A 38 -34.17 10.94 -7.55
CA SER A 38 -32.72 11.09 -7.54
C SER A 38 -32.12 10.53 -8.82
N VAL A 39 -31.00 11.08 -9.28
CA VAL A 39 -30.12 10.44 -10.26
C VAL A 39 -29.05 9.69 -9.49
N LEU A 40 -28.89 8.39 -9.76
CA LEU A 40 -27.91 7.54 -9.08
C LEU A 40 -26.57 7.56 -9.81
N GLY A 41 -26.59 7.67 -11.14
CA GLY A 41 -25.38 7.71 -11.94
C GLY A 41 -25.57 7.25 -13.36
N THR A 42 -24.45 6.91 -13.99
CA THR A 42 -24.42 6.31 -15.33
C THR A 42 -23.53 5.09 -15.34
N ALA A 43 -24.01 4.00 -15.91
CA ALA A 43 -23.26 2.76 -16.13
C ALA A 43 -23.94 1.98 -17.26
N ASP A 44 -23.24 1.03 -17.86
CA ASP A 44 -23.87 0.00 -18.70
C ASP A 44 -24.62 -0.98 -17.79
N PHE A 45 -25.81 -0.59 -17.35
CA PHE A 45 -26.48 -1.23 -16.22
C PHE A 45 -27.13 -2.55 -16.62
N ASN A 46 -27.56 -2.66 -17.87
CA ASN A 46 -28.12 -3.87 -18.48
C ASN A 46 -27.11 -4.73 -19.25
N GLN A 47 -25.84 -4.29 -19.36
CA GLN A 47 -24.72 -5.00 -20.02
C GLN A 47 -24.94 -5.21 -21.53
N ASP A 48 -25.53 -4.23 -22.21
CA ASP A 48 -25.70 -4.27 -23.66
C ASP A 48 -24.59 -3.54 -24.44
N GLY A 49 -23.66 -2.90 -23.72
CA GLY A 49 -22.53 -2.16 -24.27
C GLY A 49 -22.74 -0.64 -24.36
N ASP A 50 -23.96 -0.14 -24.12
CA ASP A 50 -24.27 1.28 -24.06
C ASP A 50 -24.39 1.78 -22.61
N ARG A 51 -24.09 3.06 -22.38
CA ARG A 51 -24.20 3.65 -21.02
C ARG A 51 -25.61 4.15 -20.75
N ASP A 52 -26.20 3.66 -19.68
CA ASP A 52 -27.50 4.07 -19.18
C ASP A 52 -27.41 5.24 -18.20
N ILE A 53 -28.54 5.93 -17.99
CA ILE A 53 -28.75 6.80 -16.82
C ILE A 53 -29.58 6.05 -15.80
N VAL A 54 -29.01 5.72 -14.64
CA VAL A 54 -29.71 5.03 -13.55
C VAL A 54 -30.25 6.04 -12.55
N PHE A 55 -31.52 5.91 -12.17
CA PHE A 55 -32.23 6.89 -11.34
C PHE A 55 -33.33 6.23 -10.49
N LEU A 56 -33.83 6.99 -9.51
CA LEU A 56 -35.02 6.62 -8.75
C LEU A 56 -36.26 7.25 -9.37
N GLY A 57 -37.23 6.41 -9.73
CA GLY A 57 -38.55 6.84 -10.19
C GLY A 57 -39.35 7.58 -9.11
N THR A 58 -40.50 8.11 -9.50
CA THR A 58 -41.40 8.84 -8.59
C THR A 58 -41.93 7.97 -7.45
N SER A 59 -42.06 6.66 -7.66
CA SER A 59 -42.46 5.68 -6.64
C SER A 59 -41.25 4.99 -5.99
N GLN A 60 -40.06 5.59 -6.09
CA GLN A 60 -38.79 5.13 -5.52
C GLN A 60 -38.26 3.81 -6.11
N GLU A 61 -38.79 3.35 -7.24
CA GLU A 61 -38.24 2.22 -7.96
C GLU A 61 -36.93 2.57 -8.67
N ILE A 62 -35.96 1.65 -8.66
CA ILE A 62 -34.73 1.81 -9.46
C ILE A 62 -35.07 1.60 -10.94
N LYS A 63 -34.81 2.64 -11.72
CA LYS A 63 -35.04 2.72 -13.18
C LYS A 63 -33.76 3.07 -13.89
N TRP A 64 -33.72 2.80 -15.18
CA TRP A 64 -32.66 3.30 -16.04
C TRP A 64 -33.21 3.76 -17.39
N LEU A 65 -32.53 4.72 -18.00
CA LEU A 65 -32.79 5.18 -19.35
C LEU A 65 -31.76 4.55 -20.29
N ASP A 66 -32.23 3.66 -21.15
CA ASP A 66 -31.48 2.92 -22.16
C ASP A 66 -31.92 3.41 -23.55
N GLY A 67 -31.01 4.04 -24.29
CA GLY A 67 -31.25 4.42 -25.69
C GLY A 67 -32.48 5.31 -25.94
N GLY A 68 -33.07 5.94 -24.92
CA GLY A 68 -34.31 6.72 -25.00
C GLY A 68 -35.56 6.03 -24.42
N THR A 69 -35.44 4.80 -23.94
CA THR A 69 -36.53 4.05 -23.28
C THR A 69 -36.26 3.92 -21.79
N VAL A 70 -37.26 4.25 -20.97
CA VAL A 70 -37.17 4.06 -19.52
C VAL A 70 -37.55 2.63 -19.16
N GLN A 71 -36.61 1.92 -18.54
CA GLN A 71 -36.77 0.58 -18.01
C GLN A 71 -36.84 0.61 -16.48
N SER A 72 -37.23 -0.52 -15.85
CA SER A 72 -37.42 -0.61 -14.40
C SER A 72 -37.04 -1.97 -13.87
N THR A 73 -36.34 -1.98 -12.73
CA THR A 73 -36.08 -3.21 -11.94
C THR A 73 -37.35 -3.67 -11.20
N GLY A 74 -38.31 -2.76 -10.99
CA GLY A 74 -39.46 -2.97 -10.10
C GLY A 74 -39.12 -2.94 -8.60
N PHE A 75 -37.86 -2.67 -8.22
CA PHE A 75 -37.44 -2.67 -6.83
C PHE A 75 -37.48 -1.28 -6.20
N SER A 76 -38.23 -1.14 -5.10
CA SER A 76 -38.38 0.11 -4.33
C SER A 76 -38.24 -0.07 -2.81
N SER A 77 -37.76 -1.22 -2.34
CA SER A 77 -37.75 -1.59 -0.91
C SER A 77 -36.40 -1.38 -0.23
N PHE A 78 -35.90 -0.14 -0.29
CA PHE A 78 -34.71 0.30 0.45
C PHE A 78 -35.10 1.23 1.61
N GLY A 79 -34.24 1.32 2.61
CA GLY A 79 -34.44 2.21 3.75
C GLY A 79 -34.32 3.67 3.35
N SER A 80 -35.29 4.49 3.77
CA SER A 80 -35.39 5.91 3.34
C SER A 80 -35.56 6.91 4.49
N ASN A 81 -35.34 6.49 5.74
CA ASN A 81 -35.62 7.31 6.92
C ASN A 81 -34.68 8.53 7.05
N ASN A 82 -33.45 8.46 6.52
CA ASN A 82 -32.44 9.54 6.60
C ASN A 82 -31.90 9.88 5.19
N ASN A 83 -32.79 10.04 4.21
CA ASN A 83 -32.55 10.09 2.75
C ASN A 83 -32.60 8.69 2.08
N PHE A 84 -32.51 8.62 0.76
CA PHE A 84 -32.51 7.37 0.02
C PHE A 84 -31.25 6.57 0.32
N GLY A 85 -31.41 5.40 0.94
CA GLY A 85 -30.35 4.44 1.20
C GLY A 85 -29.89 3.72 -0.05
N VAL A 86 -29.52 4.46 -1.10
CA VAL A 86 -29.14 3.94 -2.42
C VAL A 86 -27.92 4.69 -2.92
N GLY A 87 -27.03 3.99 -3.62
CA GLY A 87 -25.81 4.53 -4.19
C GLY A 87 -25.70 4.43 -5.70
N HIS A 88 -24.51 4.72 -6.21
CA HIS A 88 -24.17 4.69 -7.63
C HIS A 88 -24.05 3.25 -8.18
N PRO A 89 -24.54 2.97 -9.40
CA PRO A 89 -24.35 1.67 -10.07
C PRO A 89 -22.86 1.37 -10.30
N THR A 90 -22.37 0.25 -9.79
CA THR A 90 -20.93 -0.06 -9.72
C THR A 90 -20.65 -1.53 -10.03
N ASP A 91 -19.61 -1.82 -10.80
CA ASP A 91 -18.97 -3.15 -10.82
C ASP A 91 -18.06 -3.26 -9.59
N PHE A 92 -18.42 -4.12 -8.63
CA PHE A 92 -17.72 -4.19 -7.35
C PHE A 92 -16.52 -5.13 -7.35
N ASN A 93 -16.54 -6.19 -8.15
CA ASN A 93 -15.54 -7.27 -8.17
C ASN A 93 -14.92 -7.50 -9.56
N GLY A 94 -15.21 -6.64 -10.54
CA GLY A 94 -14.65 -6.76 -11.88
C GLY A 94 -15.24 -7.90 -12.71
N ASP A 95 -16.44 -8.39 -12.35
CA ASP A 95 -17.13 -9.46 -13.08
C ASP A 95 -17.93 -8.95 -14.28
N GLY A 96 -17.97 -7.63 -14.50
CA GLY A 96 -18.79 -6.99 -15.52
C GLY A 96 -20.25 -6.78 -15.10
N GLU A 97 -20.69 -7.35 -13.97
CA GLU A 97 -22.04 -7.14 -13.45
C GLU A 97 -22.14 -5.83 -12.66
N ILE A 98 -22.79 -4.85 -13.27
CA ILE A 98 -23.13 -3.60 -12.60
C ILE A 98 -24.26 -3.82 -11.59
N ARG A 99 -24.03 -3.41 -10.34
CA ARG A 99 -25.00 -3.49 -9.25
C ARG A 99 -25.16 -2.17 -8.54
N VAL A 100 -26.35 -1.90 -8.03
CA VAL A 100 -26.65 -0.73 -7.20
C VAL A 100 -26.54 -1.11 -5.72
N PRO A 101 -25.66 -0.47 -4.93
CA PRO A 101 -25.62 -0.67 -3.49
C PRO A 101 -26.80 0.03 -2.82
N TYR A 102 -27.37 -0.61 -1.80
CA TYR A 102 -28.47 -0.04 -1.03
C TYR A 102 -28.49 -0.53 0.42
N VAL A 103 -29.17 0.22 1.27
CA VAL A 103 -29.46 -0.09 2.66
C VAL A 103 -30.88 -0.64 2.73
N THR A 104 -31.04 -1.80 3.33
CA THR A 104 -32.35 -2.43 3.53
C THR A 104 -33.18 -1.73 4.62
N GLY A 105 -34.47 -2.06 4.71
CA GLY A 105 -35.34 -1.63 5.82
C GLY A 105 -34.83 -2.07 7.22
N SER A 106 -33.98 -3.09 7.29
CA SER A 106 -33.37 -3.62 8.52
C SER A 106 -31.92 -3.19 8.73
N ASN A 107 -31.47 -2.10 8.08
CA ASN A 107 -30.13 -1.54 8.27
C ASN A 107 -28.97 -2.47 7.83
N ASN A 108 -29.25 -3.47 6.98
CA ASN A 108 -28.23 -4.27 6.29
C ASN A 108 -27.85 -3.64 4.95
N LEU A 109 -26.63 -3.89 4.48
CA LEU A 109 -26.19 -3.55 3.13
C LEU A 109 -26.46 -4.69 2.15
N ALA A 110 -26.85 -4.31 0.94
CA ALA A 110 -27.11 -5.23 -0.14
C ALA A 110 -26.83 -4.58 -1.50
N LEU A 111 -26.73 -5.42 -2.51
CA LEU A 111 -26.61 -5.06 -3.92
C LEU A 111 -27.85 -5.53 -4.67
N ILE A 112 -28.20 -4.83 -5.75
CA ILE A 112 -29.25 -5.23 -6.68
C ILE A 112 -28.82 -4.97 -8.13
N ASP A 113 -29.09 -5.90 -9.04
CA ASP A 113 -28.84 -5.73 -10.47
C ASP A 113 -30.08 -5.25 -11.24
N TYR A 114 -29.95 -5.09 -12.56
CA TYR A 114 -31.04 -4.66 -13.44
C TYR A 114 -32.21 -5.65 -13.52
N GLN A 115 -31.97 -6.92 -13.17
CA GLN A 115 -32.95 -8.01 -13.16
C GLN A 115 -33.64 -8.17 -11.79
N ASN A 116 -33.36 -7.27 -10.83
CA ASN A 116 -33.87 -7.33 -9.45
C ASN A 116 -33.37 -8.56 -8.66
N LYS A 117 -32.23 -9.12 -9.05
CA LYS A 117 -31.49 -10.10 -8.25
C LYS A 117 -30.78 -9.36 -7.11
N LYS A 118 -30.97 -9.84 -5.89
CA LYS A 118 -30.49 -9.18 -4.67
C LYS A 118 -29.37 -9.99 -4.03
N PHE A 119 -28.34 -9.29 -3.58
CA PHE A 119 -27.20 -9.88 -2.89
C PHE A 119 -27.03 -9.17 -1.56
N LYS A 120 -27.44 -9.81 -0.47
CA LYS A 120 -27.17 -9.29 0.88
C LYS A 120 -25.75 -9.65 1.26
N LEU A 121 -24.95 -8.67 1.67
CA LEU A 121 -23.55 -8.89 2.01
C LEU A 121 -23.41 -9.59 3.38
N ASN A 122 -24.09 -9.06 4.39
CA ASN A 122 -24.13 -9.64 5.73
C ASN A 122 -25.54 -9.50 6.31
N GLN A 123 -26.20 -10.63 6.57
CA GLN A 123 -27.59 -10.65 7.03
C GLN A 123 -27.77 -10.13 8.46
N ASN A 124 -26.71 -10.17 9.25
CA ASN A 124 -26.71 -9.83 10.68
C ASN A 124 -26.08 -8.47 10.97
N TYR A 125 -25.75 -7.68 9.94
CA TYR A 125 -25.01 -6.44 10.12
C TYR A 125 -25.82 -5.38 10.89
N GLY A 126 -27.03 -5.06 10.44
CA GLY A 126 -27.99 -4.22 11.15
C GLY A 126 -27.54 -2.79 11.51
N GLN A 127 -26.39 -2.33 11.03
CA GLN A 127 -25.73 -1.11 11.49
C GLN A 127 -25.57 -0.04 10.41
N ALA A 128 -26.06 -0.25 9.18
CA ALA A 128 -26.00 0.78 8.15
C ALA A 128 -27.10 1.83 8.37
N SER A 129 -26.73 3.09 8.43
CA SER A 129 -27.70 4.19 8.43
C SER A 129 -28.45 4.21 7.09
N LYS A 130 -29.76 4.47 7.14
CA LYS A 130 -30.64 4.55 5.97
C LYS A 130 -30.45 5.87 5.22
N THR A 131 -29.25 6.06 4.68
CA THR A 131 -28.77 7.23 3.94
C THR A 131 -27.91 6.75 2.78
N SER A 132 -27.54 7.67 1.88
CA SER A 132 -26.78 7.35 0.66
C SER A 132 -25.52 6.55 0.98
N VAL A 133 -25.21 5.61 0.08
CA VAL A 133 -24.03 4.74 0.13
C VAL A 133 -23.23 4.89 -1.16
N ALA A 134 -21.96 4.52 -1.15
CA ALA A 134 -21.10 4.61 -2.34
C ALA A 134 -20.23 3.37 -2.51
N GLY A 135 -20.13 2.85 -3.73
CA GLY A 135 -19.12 1.87 -4.09
C GLY A 135 -17.84 2.57 -4.51
N ALA A 136 -16.70 2.23 -3.92
CA ALA A 136 -15.42 2.83 -4.30
C ALA A 136 -14.23 1.91 -3.98
N LYS A 137 -13.11 2.13 -4.68
CA LYS A 137 -11.84 1.46 -4.37
C LYS A 137 -11.30 1.98 -3.03
N TRP A 138 -10.80 1.09 -2.18
CA TRP A 138 -10.21 1.48 -0.90
C TRP A 138 -8.82 0.85 -0.71
N ARG A 139 -7.79 1.70 -0.80
CA ARG A 139 -6.38 1.31 -0.60
C ARG A 139 -6.05 0.03 -1.40
N ASP A 140 -5.46 -0.94 -0.73
CA ASP A 140 -4.98 -2.21 -1.30
C ASP A 140 -6.05 -3.31 -1.31
N ILE A 141 -7.34 -2.98 -1.18
CA ILE A 141 -8.42 -3.96 -1.35
C ILE A 141 -8.68 -4.11 -2.84
N ASP A 142 -8.54 -5.33 -3.38
CA ASP A 142 -8.72 -5.63 -4.81
C ASP A 142 -10.10 -5.25 -5.34
N ASP A 143 -11.15 -5.61 -4.62
CA ASP A 143 -12.53 -5.24 -4.94
C ASP A 143 -12.88 -3.82 -4.45
N LYS A 144 -13.88 -3.21 -5.07
CA LYS A 144 -14.52 -2.03 -4.50
C LYS A 144 -15.31 -2.42 -3.26
N VAL A 145 -15.35 -1.52 -2.29
CA VAL A 145 -16.11 -1.66 -1.04
C VAL A 145 -17.30 -0.71 -1.04
N ILE A 146 -18.30 -1.00 -0.20
CA ILE A 146 -19.43 -0.10 0.02
C ILE A 146 -19.13 0.78 1.22
N PHE A 147 -19.03 2.08 1.01
CA PHE A 147 -19.00 3.09 2.06
C PHE A 147 -20.41 3.43 2.52
N HIS A 148 -20.58 3.52 3.84
CA HIS A 148 -21.83 3.87 4.50
C HIS A 148 -21.57 4.52 5.85
N LEU A 149 -22.60 5.15 6.41
CA LEU A 149 -22.54 5.65 7.78
C LEU A 149 -23.09 4.61 8.75
N ASP A 150 -22.43 4.44 9.88
CA ASP A 150 -22.94 3.68 11.00
C ASP A 150 -24.23 4.34 11.55
N SER A 151 -25.25 3.54 11.82
CA SER A 151 -26.58 4.03 12.23
C SER A 151 -26.57 4.65 13.63
N SER A 152 -25.65 4.21 14.51
CA SER A 152 -25.56 4.65 15.90
C SER A 152 -24.60 5.81 16.07
N THR A 153 -23.40 5.71 15.49
CA THR A 153 -22.29 6.65 15.70
C THR A 153 -22.18 7.72 14.62
N ARG A 154 -22.81 7.51 13.45
CA ARG A 154 -22.65 8.37 12.25
C ARG A 154 -21.20 8.48 11.76
N SER A 155 -20.35 7.55 12.17
CA SER A 155 -19.00 7.40 11.65
C SER A 155 -19.03 6.65 10.32
N LEU A 156 -18.12 7.00 9.43
CA LEU A 156 -17.93 6.36 8.14
C LEU A 156 -17.36 4.96 8.33
N LYS A 157 -17.96 3.98 7.67
CA LYS A 157 -17.50 2.60 7.57
C LYS A 157 -17.44 2.21 6.11
N PHE A 158 -16.68 1.18 5.82
CA PHE A 158 -16.82 0.43 4.58
C PHE A 158 -17.14 -1.03 4.87
N MET A 159 -17.81 -1.69 3.93
CA MET A 159 -18.09 -3.11 3.92
C MET A 159 -17.59 -3.73 2.62
N LYS A 160 -16.85 -4.83 2.73
CA LYS A 160 -16.45 -5.66 1.59
C LYS A 160 -17.59 -6.57 1.15
N LEU A 161 -17.46 -7.16 -0.04
CA LEU A 161 -18.47 -8.08 -0.58
C LEU A 161 -18.64 -9.37 0.24
N ASP A 162 -17.61 -9.79 0.99
CA ASP A 162 -17.68 -10.91 1.94
C ASP A 162 -18.44 -10.58 3.24
N GLY A 163 -18.92 -9.35 3.39
CA GLY A 163 -19.66 -8.89 4.56
C GLY A 163 -18.80 -8.40 5.72
N THR A 164 -17.47 -8.41 5.59
CA THR A 164 -16.55 -7.81 6.57
C THR A 164 -16.59 -6.29 6.49
N ASP A 165 -16.57 -5.63 7.63
CA ASP A 165 -16.65 -4.17 7.71
C ASP A 165 -15.56 -3.56 8.60
N LYS A 166 -15.26 -2.29 8.37
CA LYS A 166 -14.30 -1.53 9.17
C LYS A 166 -14.67 -0.05 9.22
N PHE A 167 -14.32 0.62 10.32
CA PHE A 167 -14.35 2.08 10.38
C PHE A 167 -13.29 2.70 9.47
N VAL A 168 -13.62 3.87 8.95
CA VAL A 168 -12.66 4.76 8.29
C VAL A 168 -12.12 5.72 9.34
N ASP A 169 -10.82 5.65 9.55
CA ASP A 169 -10.09 6.52 10.45
C ASP A 169 -9.23 7.50 9.66
N ASP A 170 -9.06 8.71 10.21
CA ASP A 170 -8.12 9.71 9.71
C ASP A 170 -6.66 9.36 10.05
N ILE A 171 -5.72 10.25 9.70
CA ILE A 171 -4.28 10.02 9.94
C ILE A 171 -3.91 9.94 11.43
N ASN A 172 -4.78 10.43 12.31
CA ASN A 172 -4.61 10.39 13.76
C ASN A 172 -5.39 9.23 14.40
N PHE A 173 -5.86 8.26 13.60
CA PHE A 173 -6.67 7.12 14.03
C PHE A 173 -8.02 7.53 14.66
N SER A 174 -8.53 8.71 14.31
CA SER A 174 -9.85 9.17 14.75
C SER A 174 -10.91 8.83 13.71
N ARG A 175 -12.07 8.36 14.17
CA ARG A 175 -13.18 7.98 13.28
C ARG A 175 -13.66 9.18 12.48
N VAL A 176 -13.70 9.04 11.17
CA VAL A 176 -14.28 10.06 10.29
C VAL A 176 -15.79 10.07 10.47
N SER A 177 -16.35 11.20 10.88
CA SER A 177 -17.79 11.38 11.08
C SER A 177 -18.41 12.15 9.92
N ALA A 178 -19.66 11.85 9.60
CA ALA A 178 -20.40 12.58 8.57
C ALA A 178 -21.88 12.78 8.96
N THR A 179 -22.55 13.67 8.22
CA THR A 179 -23.98 13.93 8.37
C THR A 179 -24.79 13.03 7.43
N THR A 180 -26.02 12.70 7.84
CA THR A 180 -26.97 11.98 6.97
C THR A 180 -27.76 12.87 6.04
N ALA A 181 -27.55 14.19 6.11
CA ALA A 181 -28.17 15.15 5.21
C ALA A 181 -27.46 15.21 3.84
N THR A 182 -26.23 14.70 3.73
CA THR A 182 -25.40 14.75 2.52
C THR A 182 -25.23 13.36 1.92
N GLY A 183 -25.12 13.28 0.59
CA GLY A 183 -24.81 12.04 -0.12
C GLY A 183 -23.36 11.61 0.05
N LEU A 184 -23.07 10.33 -0.15
CA LEU A 184 -21.70 9.82 -0.33
C LEU A 184 -21.41 9.76 -1.83
N SER A 185 -20.29 10.33 -2.26
CA SER A 185 -19.81 10.25 -3.64
C SER A 185 -18.38 9.70 -3.67
N GLU A 186 -18.06 8.88 -4.67
CA GLU A 186 -16.69 8.50 -4.96
C GLU A 186 -15.89 9.75 -5.37
N GLY A 187 -14.71 9.95 -4.76
CA GLY A 187 -13.76 10.99 -5.15
C GLY A 187 -12.67 10.39 -6.03
N ILE A 188 -12.25 11.12 -7.06
CA ILE A 188 -11.09 10.73 -7.87
C ILE A 188 -9.84 10.99 -7.04
N GLN A 189 -9.20 9.93 -6.55
CA GLN A 189 -7.84 10.04 -6.01
C GLN A 189 -6.84 9.85 -7.15
N SER A 190 -6.27 10.95 -7.64
CA SER A 190 -5.10 10.88 -8.51
C SER A 190 -3.85 10.72 -7.63
N GLY A 191 -3.41 9.48 -7.43
CA GLY A 191 -2.07 9.19 -6.91
C GLY A 191 -1.06 9.22 -8.07
N LEU A 192 0.11 9.80 -7.84
CA LEU A 192 1.23 9.76 -8.79
C LEU A 192 2.18 8.65 -8.33
N ASN A 193 2.06 7.47 -8.94
CA ASN A 193 2.96 6.35 -8.69
C ASN A 193 4.04 6.35 -9.77
N HIS A 194 5.30 6.58 -9.39
CA HIS A 194 6.46 6.44 -10.27
C HIS A 194 7.30 5.26 -9.80
N THR A 195 7.73 4.41 -10.74
CA THR A 195 8.61 3.28 -10.44
C THR A 195 9.74 3.27 -11.44
N GLU A 196 10.95 3.54 -10.97
CA GLU A 196 12.16 3.33 -11.76
C GLU A 196 12.76 1.96 -11.41
N ARG A 197 13.09 1.21 -12.46
CA ARG A 197 13.84 -0.04 -12.37
C ARG A 197 15.23 0.20 -12.94
N ASN A 198 16.24 -0.40 -12.31
CA ASN A 198 17.67 -0.27 -12.70
C ASN A 198 18.29 1.09 -12.37
N VAL A 199 18.13 1.55 -11.13
CA VAL A 199 18.83 2.74 -10.63
C VAL A 199 20.31 2.39 -10.45
N SER A 200 21.21 3.25 -10.96
CA SER A 200 22.65 3.05 -10.81
C SER A 200 23.10 3.27 -9.37
N GLU A 201 24.22 2.69 -8.98
CA GLU A 201 24.87 2.99 -7.71
C GLU A 201 25.14 4.50 -7.57
N GLY A 202 24.90 5.07 -6.39
CA GLY A 202 25.11 6.49 -6.10
C GLY A 202 23.97 7.14 -5.32
N PHE A 203 24.10 8.46 -5.12
CA PHE A 203 23.04 9.28 -4.54
C PHE A 203 22.13 9.84 -5.63
N HIS A 204 20.83 9.74 -5.40
CA HIS A 204 19.78 10.19 -6.31
C HIS A 204 18.91 11.22 -5.63
N THR A 205 18.35 12.14 -6.42
CA THR A 205 17.40 13.15 -5.94
C THR A 205 16.07 12.98 -6.63
N LEU A 206 15.04 12.59 -5.88
CA LEU A 206 13.67 12.63 -6.34
C LEU A 206 13.16 14.07 -6.18
N ASN A 207 12.77 14.70 -7.28
CA ASN A 207 12.14 16.03 -7.26
C ASN A 207 10.67 15.89 -7.63
N VAL A 208 9.79 16.28 -6.72
CA VAL A 208 8.34 16.32 -6.96
C VAL A 208 7.93 17.77 -7.13
N PHE A 209 7.34 18.10 -8.27
CA PHE A 209 6.82 19.42 -8.57
C PHE A 209 5.29 19.37 -8.61
N ALA A 210 4.64 20.28 -7.89
CA ALA A 210 3.21 20.48 -7.98
C ALA A 210 2.91 21.92 -8.40
N SER A 211 1.87 22.10 -9.21
CA SER A 211 1.37 23.43 -9.58
C SER A 211 -0.13 23.51 -9.40
N ASN A 212 -0.60 24.66 -8.92
CA ASN A 212 -2.03 24.96 -8.79
C ASN A 212 -2.28 26.43 -9.14
N ASN A 213 -3.00 26.68 -10.24
CA ASN A 213 -3.39 28.01 -10.69
C ASN A 213 -2.23 29.02 -10.74
N GLY A 214 -1.07 28.59 -11.25
CA GLY A 214 0.13 29.42 -11.38
C GLY A 214 1.03 29.47 -10.14
N ASN A 215 0.62 28.90 -9.01
CA ASN A 215 1.51 28.67 -7.86
C ASN A 215 2.29 27.37 -8.06
N PHE A 216 3.59 27.40 -7.79
CA PHE A 216 4.48 26.25 -7.89
C PHE A 216 5.03 25.90 -6.50
N SER A 217 5.05 24.60 -6.18
CA SER A 217 5.76 24.06 -5.03
C SER A 217 6.62 22.88 -5.48
N SER A 218 7.77 22.71 -4.83
CA SER A 218 8.64 21.56 -5.05
C SER A 218 9.09 20.96 -3.73
N GLU A 219 9.17 19.64 -3.69
CA GLU A 219 9.79 18.89 -2.61
C GLU A 219 10.85 17.97 -3.20
N SER A 220 11.98 17.83 -2.49
CA SER A 220 13.11 17.03 -2.95
C SER A 220 13.52 16.06 -1.86
N GLU A 221 13.67 14.78 -2.21
CA GLU A 221 14.19 13.74 -1.33
C GLU A 221 15.47 13.17 -1.92
N ILE A 222 16.50 13.02 -1.10
CA ILE A 222 17.77 12.40 -1.48
C ILE A 222 17.83 11.00 -0.90
N PHE A 223 18.11 10.01 -1.73
CA PHE A 223 18.30 8.63 -1.29
C PHE A 223 19.57 8.03 -1.92
N GLY A 224 20.21 7.09 -1.21
CA GLY A 224 21.38 6.37 -1.69
C GLY A 224 21.00 4.99 -2.21
N VAL A 225 21.57 4.59 -3.35
CA VAL A 225 21.54 3.23 -3.87
C VAL A 225 22.94 2.66 -3.78
N ASP A 226 23.10 1.60 -2.99
CA ASP A 226 24.37 0.92 -2.81
C ASP A 226 24.30 -0.53 -3.28
N LEU A 227 25.10 -0.84 -4.29
CA LEU A 227 25.23 -2.17 -4.88
C LEU A 227 26.63 -2.76 -4.67
N SER A 228 27.53 -1.99 -4.06
CA SER A 228 28.93 -2.35 -3.91
C SER A 228 29.14 -3.07 -2.59
N ALA A 229 29.79 -4.24 -2.63
CA ALA A 229 30.16 -4.93 -1.40
C ALA A 229 31.37 -4.25 -0.72
N PRO A 230 31.45 -4.27 0.63
CA PRO A 230 32.57 -3.72 1.38
C PRO A 230 33.95 -4.19 0.87
N GLU A 231 34.93 -3.31 0.94
CA GLU A 231 36.32 -3.58 0.56
C GLU A 231 37.19 -3.84 1.78
N PHE A 232 38.08 -4.83 1.68
CA PHE A 232 39.14 -5.07 2.65
C PHE A 232 40.48 -4.55 2.11
N ARG A 233 41.29 -3.94 2.98
CA ARG A 233 42.70 -3.67 2.73
C ARG A 233 43.54 -3.96 3.97
N SER A 234 44.84 -4.15 3.76
CA SER A 234 45.88 -4.24 4.81
C SER A 234 45.56 -5.19 5.97
N PHE A 235 46.14 -6.38 5.95
CA PHE A 235 46.06 -7.33 7.06
C PHE A 235 47.16 -7.01 8.06
N GLY A 236 46.75 -6.58 9.25
CA GLY A 236 47.65 -6.35 10.38
C GLY A 236 47.66 -7.59 11.25
N ASP A 237 48.41 -8.61 10.85
CA ASP A 237 48.62 -9.79 11.68
C ASP A 237 49.94 -9.58 12.44
N ASN A 238 49.87 -9.25 13.74
CA ASN A 238 51.06 -9.21 14.62
C ASN A 238 51.46 -10.61 15.08
N VAL A 239 51.07 -11.64 14.35
CA VAL A 239 51.25 -13.03 14.74
C VAL A 239 52.31 -13.61 13.83
N SER A 240 53.37 -14.14 14.41
CA SER A 240 54.18 -15.15 13.74
C SER A 240 53.26 -16.25 13.21
N ASP A 241 53.56 -16.86 12.06
CA ASP A 241 52.79 -17.98 11.47
C ASP A 241 52.57 -19.17 12.44
N ARG A 242 53.28 -19.14 13.57
CA ARG A 242 53.27 -20.10 14.65
C ARG A 242 52.97 -19.43 15.98
N PHE A 243 52.14 -20.08 16.78
CA PHE A 243 51.58 -19.56 18.03
C PHE A 243 51.44 -20.68 19.06
N PHE A 244 51.60 -20.39 20.34
CA PHE A 244 51.46 -21.38 21.42
C PHE A 244 50.23 -21.07 22.26
N ARG A 245 49.35 -22.05 22.52
CA ARG A 245 48.31 -21.87 23.54
C ARG A 245 48.96 -21.63 24.91
N PRO A 246 48.42 -20.81 25.83
CA PRO A 246 47.19 -20.03 25.74
C PRO A 246 47.45 -18.55 25.37
N ASP A 247 48.47 -18.27 24.54
CA ASP A 247 48.80 -16.91 24.10
C ASP A 247 47.58 -16.28 23.38
N VAL A 248 47.68 -15.01 22.97
CA VAL A 248 46.60 -14.28 22.27
C VAL A 248 47.01 -13.88 20.86
N ALA A 249 46.19 -14.24 19.86
CA ALA A 249 46.40 -13.82 18.47
C ALA A 249 45.49 -12.62 18.16
N ASN A 250 46.11 -11.54 17.66
CA ASN A 250 45.39 -10.36 17.18
C ASN A 250 45.20 -10.47 15.68
N ILE A 251 43.95 -10.62 15.25
CA ILE A 251 43.57 -10.68 13.83
C ILE A 251 42.93 -9.35 13.48
N SER A 252 43.45 -8.65 12.47
CA SER A 252 42.88 -7.36 12.09
C SER A 252 42.92 -7.09 10.59
N ALA A 253 41.93 -6.34 10.11
CA ALA A 253 41.89 -5.82 8.75
C ALA A 253 41.27 -4.43 8.73
N GLN A 254 41.61 -3.65 7.70
CA GLN A 254 40.90 -2.43 7.41
C GLN A 254 39.75 -2.72 6.45
N VAL A 255 38.56 -2.22 6.78
CA VAL A 255 37.35 -2.37 5.97
C VAL A 255 36.80 -1.00 5.60
N ARG A 256 36.26 -0.86 4.39
CA ARG A 256 35.58 0.35 3.93
C ARG A 256 34.34 -0.05 3.14
N ASP A 257 33.33 0.78 3.21
CA ASP A 257 32.24 0.80 2.24
C ASP A 257 32.06 2.22 1.69
N ASN A 258 31.52 2.38 0.48
CA ASN A 258 31.48 3.65 -0.23
C ASN A 258 30.18 4.45 -0.02
N ILE A 259 29.01 3.83 0.16
CA ILE A 259 27.71 4.52 0.18
C ILE A 259 26.89 4.19 1.43
N SER A 260 26.54 2.94 1.67
CA SER A 260 25.70 2.54 2.80
C SER A 260 26.52 2.47 4.10
N GLY A 261 27.82 2.28 3.97
CA GLY A 261 28.75 2.24 5.09
C GLY A 261 28.82 0.85 5.71
N VAL A 262 29.96 0.54 6.31
CA VAL A 262 30.17 -0.76 6.95
C VAL A 262 29.23 -0.87 8.15
N ASP A 263 28.41 -1.91 8.21
CA ASP A 263 27.56 -2.20 9.36
C ASP A 263 28.34 -3.01 10.38
N GLN A 264 28.86 -4.17 9.94
CA GLN A 264 29.58 -5.09 10.81
C GLN A 264 30.70 -5.84 10.12
N VAL A 265 31.71 -6.23 10.92
CA VAL A 265 32.73 -7.21 10.51
C VAL A 265 32.75 -8.37 11.49
N ILE A 266 32.73 -9.58 10.95
CA ILE A 266 32.64 -10.84 11.66
C ILE A 266 33.94 -11.63 11.45
N LEU A 267 34.49 -12.18 12.53
CA LEU A 267 35.55 -13.20 12.46
C LEU A 267 34.92 -14.59 12.44
N ALA A 268 35.28 -15.40 11.44
CA ALA A 268 34.91 -16.81 11.39
C ALA A 268 36.16 -17.70 11.45
N THR A 269 36.10 -18.76 12.26
CA THR A 269 37.22 -19.72 12.46
C THR A 269 36.74 -21.17 12.40
N ASN A 270 37.65 -22.10 12.09
CA ASN A 270 37.38 -23.54 12.02
C ASN A 270 37.59 -24.31 13.35
N GLU A 271 37.72 -23.61 14.47
CA GLU A 271 38.10 -24.22 15.76
C GLU A 271 37.12 -25.30 16.27
N THR A 272 35.87 -25.26 15.83
CA THR A 272 34.81 -26.23 16.17
C THR A 272 34.63 -27.31 15.09
N GLY A 273 35.61 -27.48 14.21
CA GLY A 273 35.56 -28.43 13.09
C GLY A 273 34.88 -27.88 11.83
N SER A 274 34.17 -26.76 11.93
CA SER A 274 33.57 -26.03 10.81
C SER A 274 33.78 -24.52 10.96
N LEU A 275 33.89 -23.82 9.82
CA LEU A 275 34.05 -22.37 9.79
C LEU A 275 32.74 -21.71 10.26
N SER A 276 32.78 -21.04 11.41
CA SER A 276 31.59 -20.43 12.02
C SER A 276 31.93 -19.10 12.69
N ASN A 277 30.95 -18.18 12.75
CA ASN A 277 31.07 -16.92 13.49
C ASN A 277 31.32 -17.23 14.97
N LYS A 278 32.25 -16.50 15.57
CA LYS A 278 32.61 -16.64 16.98
C LYS A 278 32.27 -15.38 17.75
N SER A 279 31.06 -15.33 18.31
CA SER A 279 30.60 -14.19 19.11
C SER A 279 31.47 -13.84 20.33
N ILE A 280 32.33 -14.77 20.74
CA ILE A 280 33.17 -14.67 21.95
C ILE A 280 34.52 -13.97 21.73
N TYR A 281 34.87 -13.57 20.50
CA TYR A 281 36.17 -12.92 20.17
C TYR A 281 36.06 -11.44 19.81
N ARG A 282 35.10 -10.73 20.42
CA ARG A 282 34.68 -9.37 20.03
C ARG A 282 34.18 -9.31 18.57
N SER A 283 33.48 -10.37 18.16
CA SER A 283 32.81 -10.47 16.87
C SER A 283 31.30 -10.47 17.11
N PRO A 284 30.50 -9.74 16.32
CA PRO A 284 30.93 -8.77 15.31
C PRO A 284 31.56 -7.53 15.94
N ASN A 285 32.46 -6.87 15.20
CA ASN A 285 32.78 -5.46 15.40
C ASN A 285 31.72 -4.64 14.65
N LEU A 286 30.97 -3.80 15.38
CA LEU A 286 29.92 -2.96 14.82
C LEU A 286 30.49 -1.58 14.45
N PHE A 287 30.13 -1.12 13.27
CA PHE A 287 30.56 0.16 12.69
C PHE A 287 29.38 1.12 12.47
N ASN A 288 28.13 0.63 12.44
CA ASN A 288 26.92 1.45 12.34
C ASN A 288 26.92 2.41 11.13
N GLY A 289 27.37 1.94 9.96
CA GLY A 289 27.31 2.72 8.73
C GLY A 289 28.45 3.72 8.55
N VAL A 290 29.68 3.39 8.97
CA VAL A 290 30.84 4.23 8.65
C VAL A 290 31.11 4.19 7.14
N THR A 291 30.95 5.33 6.47
CA THR A 291 31.08 5.48 5.01
C THR A 291 32.40 6.11 4.60
N GLY A 292 32.89 5.72 3.43
CA GLY A 292 33.93 6.43 2.68
C GLY A 292 35.36 6.31 3.23
N ILE A 293 35.55 5.84 4.46
CA ILE A 293 36.85 5.69 5.11
C ILE A 293 37.14 4.23 5.49
N PHE A 294 38.40 3.85 5.37
CA PHE A 294 38.87 2.57 5.87
C PHE A 294 38.99 2.62 7.39
N THR A 295 38.25 1.75 8.06
CA THR A 295 38.24 1.63 9.52
C THR A 295 38.84 0.30 9.93
N GLN A 296 39.62 0.30 11.02
CA GLN A 296 40.24 -0.91 11.54
C GLN A 296 39.20 -1.78 12.25
N SER A 297 39.10 -3.05 11.85
CA SER A 297 38.43 -4.10 12.62
C SER A 297 39.49 -5.00 13.24
N SER A 298 39.43 -5.20 14.56
CA SER A 298 40.40 -6.01 15.30
C SER A 298 39.70 -7.03 16.18
N PHE A 299 40.17 -8.27 16.13
CA PHE A 299 39.64 -9.39 16.89
C PHE A 299 40.75 -10.01 17.74
N ILE A 300 40.34 -10.51 18.91
CA ILE A 300 41.24 -11.17 19.86
C ILE A 300 40.84 -12.65 19.88
N TRP A 301 41.62 -13.49 19.20
CA TRP A 301 41.42 -14.93 19.25
C TRP A 301 42.22 -15.54 20.42
N ARG A 302 41.54 -16.34 21.24
CA ARG A 302 42.15 -17.07 22.35
C ARG A 302 41.40 -18.37 22.61
N ASN A 303 42.05 -19.51 22.39
CA ASN A 303 41.48 -20.82 22.69
C ASN A 303 42.52 -21.68 23.42
N THR A 304 42.18 -22.18 24.61
CA THR A 304 43.10 -22.96 25.45
C THR A 304 43.17 -24.44 25.05
N SER A 305 42.23 -24.90 24.21
CA SER A 305 42.04 -26.32 23.92
C SER A 305 42.34 -26.69 22.46
N PHE A 306 42.41 -25.71 21.56
CA PHE A 306 42.70 -25.94 20.14
C PHE A 306 44.21 -26.10 19.89
N VAL A 307 44.57 -27.15 19.16
CA VAL A 307 45.93 -27.41 18.64
C VAL A 307 45.78 -27.82 17.17
N GLY A 308 46.62 -27.26 16.29
CA GLY A 308 46.60 -27.53 14.86
C GLY A 308 46.53 -26.27 13.99
N ASN A 309 46.10 -26.43 12.74
CA ASN A 309 46.00 -25.31 11.79
C ASN A 309 44.64 -24.60 11.92
N LEU A 310 44.65 -23.42 12.53
CA LEU A 310 43.51 -22.53 12.64
C LEU A 310 43.32 -21.80 11.32
N LYS A 311 42.25 -22.13 10.60
CA LYS A 311 41.80 -21.38 9.43
C LYS A 311 40.82 -20.30 9.85
N TYR A 312 41.01 -19.10 9.31
CA TYR A 312 40.11 -17.98 9.55
C TYR A 312 39.87 -17.15 8.29
N ASN A 313 38.77 -16.42 8.28
CA ASN A 313 38.51 -15.31 7.37
C ASN A 313 37.66 -14.25 8.06
N LEU A 314 37.59 -13.08 7.45
CA LEU A 314 36.73 -11.98 7.88
C LEU A 314 35.58 -11.82 6.91
N TRP A 315 34.40 -11.53 7.44
CA TRP A 315 33.18 -11.26 6.69
C TRP A 315 32.71 -9.84 7.03
N ALA A 316 32.57 -8.97 6.05
CA ALA A 316 32.03 -7.63 6.22
C ALA A 316 30.68 -7.54 5.54
N GLU A 317 29.75 -6.84 6.18
CA GLU A 317 28.41 -6.54 5.71
C GLU A 317 28.18 -5.03 5.85
N ASP A 318 27.52 -4.43 4.88
CA ASP A 318 27.11 -3.02 4.89
C ASP A 318 25.64 -2.85 5.29
N LEU A 319 25.18 -1.60 5.42
CA LEU A 319 23.77 -1.31 5.77
C LEU A 319 22.77 -1.61 4.64
N ALA A 320 23.25 -1.80 3.40
CA ALA A 320 22.43 -2.22 2.27
C ALA A 320 22.31 -3.75 2.15
N GLY A 321 23.02 -4.52 2.99
CA GLY A 321 23.05 -5.98 2.98
C GLY A 321 24.01 -6.57 1.95
N ASN A 322 24.88 -5.77 1.31
CA ASN A 322 25.97 -6.31 0.51
C ASN A 322 27.08 -6.82 1.42
N TYR A 323 27.82 -7.82 0.95
CA TYR A 323 28.84 -8.43 1.78
C TYR A 323 30.07 -8.89 0.99
N ARG A 324 31.22 -8.89 1.67
CA ARG A 324 32.48 -9.46 1.14
C ARG A 324 33.17 -10.32 2.19
N ARG A 325 33.88 -11.35 1.74
CA ARG A 325 34.73 -12.19 2.59
C ARG A 325 36.18 -12.10 2.14
N THR A 326 37.10 -12.14 3.10
CA THR A 326 38.52 -12.29 2.78
C THR A 326 38.82 -13.71 2.32
N SER A 327 39.96 -13.89 1.65
CA SER A 327 40.56 -15.22 1.47
C SER A 327 40.83 -15.89 2.81
N PHE A 328 41.00 -17.22 2.78
CA PHE A 328 41.40 -17.97 3.97
C PHE A 328 42.84 -17.65 4.36
N ASN A 329 43.03 -17.34 5.63
CA ASN A 329 44.32 -17.28 6.29
C ASN A 329 44.46 -18.45 7.26
N SER A 330 45.69 -18.76 7.66
CA SER A 330 45.97 -19.85 8.59
C SER A 330 47.02 -19.48 9.62
N LEU A 331 46.81 -19.89 10.86
CA LEU A 331 47.79 -19.88 11.94
C LEU A 331 48.07 -21.30 12.42
N THR A 332 49.33 -21.63 12.70
CA THR A 332 49.66 -22.88 13.39
C THR A 332 49.61 -22.66 14.89
N VAL A 333 48.74 -23.39 15.58
CA VAL A 333 48.57 -23.36 17.04
C VAL A 333 49.20 -24.61 17.64
N ASP A 334 50.28 -24.45 18.38
CA ASP A 334 51.00 -25.50 19.06
C ASP A 334 50.71 -25.53 20.56
N ASP A 335 51.06 -26.65 21.18
CA ASP A 335 50.98 -26.84 22.62
C ASP A 335 52.07 -26.04 23.35
N ILE A 336 51.76 -25.51 24.55
CA ILE A 336 52.72 -24.76 25.36
C ILE A 336 53.96 -25.58 25.70
N ASP A 337 53.78 -26.90 25.83
CA ASP A 337 54.83 -27.86 26.15
C ASP A 337 55.88 -27.99 25.01
N LEU A 338 55.60 -27.42 23.83
CA LEU A 338 56.49 -27.37 22.67
C LEU A 338 57.22 -26.02 22.52
N LYS A 339 57.02 -25.08 23.45
CA LYS A 339 57.67 -23.76 23.42
C LYS A 339 59.16 -23.93 23.77
N PRO A 340 60.11 -23.51 22.90
CA PRO A 340 61.54 -23.73 23.10
C PRO A 340 62.14 -22.93 24.27
#